data_AF-A0A956J3S1-F1
#
_entry.id   AF-A0A956J3S1-F1
#
_cell.length_a   1.000
_cell.length_b   1.000
_cell.length_c   1.000
_cell.angle_alpha   90.00
_cell.angle_beta   90.00
_cell.angle_gamma   90.00
#
_symmetry.space_group_name_H-M   'P 1'
#
loop_
_entity.id
_entity.type
_entity.pdbx_description
1 polymer ?
#
loop_
_entity_poly.entity_id
_entity_poly.type
_entity_poly.pdbx_seq_one_letter_code
_entity_poly.pdbx_strand_id
1 'polypeptide(L)'
;KPPGKRGGVRLRTAIAFGLPVLFFAYLLLTGQPGESVGDFVSHSASTWRATECGIFSLAIGGLSSAGVLFAWRRTDPLTPRLSGALAGLVGGLGAALAVGMACPTTDKLHLLFSHGIVVIAFTVVGALAGRRLMTP
;
A
#
# COMPACT_ATOMS: atom_id res chain seq x y z
N LYS A 1 -30.09 -11.07 15.23
CA LYS A 1 -28.70 -10.66 14.86
C LYS A 1 -28.38 -11.35 13.54
N PRO A 2 -28.20 -10.65 12.41
CA PRO A 2 -28.03 -11.34 11.12
C PRO A 2 -26.77 -12.22 11.17
N PRO A 3 -26.91 -13.55 10.97
CA PRO A 3 -25.76 -14.46 10.89
C PRO A 3 -24.89 -14.06 9.69
N GLY A 4 -23.58 -13.95 9.89
CA GLY A 4 -22.61 -13.54 8.85
C GLY A 4 -21.70 -12.35 9.19
N LYS A 5 -22.08 -11.49 10.16
CA LYS A 5 -21.32 -10.25 10.46
C LYS A 5 -19.89 -10.48 11.01
N ARG A 6 -19.64 -11.54 11.78
CA ARG A 6 -18.31 -11.79 12.38
C ARG A 6 -17.29 -12.35 11.38
N GLY A 7 -17.75 -13.13 10.40
CA GLY A 7 -16.87 -13.72 9.38
C GLY A 7 -16.25 -12.64 8.47
N GLY A 8 -17.06 -11.67 8.05
CA GLY A 8 -16.62 -10.59 7.17
C GLY A 8 -15.51 -9.72 7.78
N VAL A 9 -15.61 -9.37 9.06
CA VAL A 9 -14.57 -8.55 9.72
C VAL A 9 -13.24 -9.30 9.82
N ARG A 10 -13.27 -10.57 10.24
CA ARG A 10 -12.04 -11.39 10.35
C ARG A 10 -11.33 -11.54 9.00
N LEU A 11 -12.08 -11.81 7.94
CA LEU A 11 -11.52 -11.92 6.59
C LEU A 11 -10.92 -10.59 6.12
N ARG A 12 -11.65 -9.48 6.27
CA ARG A 12 -11.16 -8.14 5.90
C ARG A 12 -9.89 -7.76 6.67
N THR A 13 -9.83 -8.06 7.97
CA THR A 13 -8.63 -7.86 8.78
C THR A 13 -7.48 -8.74 8.30
N ALA A 14 -7.73 -10.03 8.04
CA ALA A 14 -6.71 -10.93 7.50
C ALA A 14 -6.16 -10.43 6.16
N ILE A 15 -6.99 -9.88 5.28
CA ILE A 15 -6.55 -9.26 4.02
C ILE A 15 -5.73 -7.99 4.29
N ALA A 16 -6.25 -7.08 5.12
CA ALA A 16 -5.62 -5.79 5.39
C ALA A 16 -4.21 -5.89 5.98
N PHE A 17 -3.91 -6.96 6.72
CA PHE A 17 -2.59 -7.19 7.31
C PHE A 17 -1.79 -8.27 6.58
N GLY A 18 -2.42 -9.38 6.20
CA GLY A 18 -1.77 -10.49 5.54
C GLY A 18 -1.24 -10.13 4.17
N LEU A 19 -2.00 -9.35 3.37
CA LEU A 19 -1.58 -9.02 2.01
C LEU A 19 -0.35 -8.09 1.98
N PRO A 20 -0.25 -7.01 2.80
CA PRO A 20 1.00 -6.27 2.93
C PRO A 20 2.19 -7.14 3.37
N VAL A 21 2.01 -8.02 4.36
CA VAL A 21 3.08 -8.92 4.83
C VAL A 21 3.55 -9.83 3.70
N LEU A 22 2.63 -10.44 2.96
CA LEU A 22 2.95 -11.28 1.82
C LEU A 22 3.65 -10.49 0.71
N PHE A 23 3.20 -9.26 0.45
CA PHE A 23 3.84 -8.38 -0.54
C PHE A 23 5.27 -8.01 -0.12
N PHE A 24 5.51 -7.67 1.15
CA PHE A 24 6.87 -7.42 1.66
C PHE A 24 7.75 -8.66 1.56
N ALA A 25 7.23 -9.84 1.93
CA ALA A 25 7.95 -11.10 1.76
C ALA A 25 8.29 -11.35 0.29
N TYR A 26 7.35 -11.10 -0.63
CA TYR A 26 7.60 -11.19 -2.07
C TYR A 26 8.72 -10.25 -2.53
N LEU A 27 8.74 -8.98 -2.11
CA LEU A 27 9.81 -8.04 -2.45
C LEU A 27 11.17 -8.48 -1.90
N LEU A 28 11.21 -9.02 -0.68
CA LEU A 28 12.43 -9.54 -0.05
C LEU A 28 13.00 -10.76 -0.77
N LEU A 29 12.12 -11.63 -1.29
CA LEU A 29 12.48 -12.86 -1.98
C LEU A 29 12.89 -12.62 -3.44
N THR A 30 12.31 -11.62 -4.10
CA THR A 30 12.60 -11.32 -5.52
C THR A 30 13.68 -10.26 -5.71
N GLY A 31 13.92 -9.40 -4.72
CA GLY A 31 15.00 -8.42 -4.78
C GLY A 31 16.37 -9.07 -4.78
N GLN A 32 17.30 -8.52 -5.56
CA GLN A 32 18.70 -8.91 -5.52
C GLN A 32 19.36 -8.33 -4.26
N PRO A 33 20.28 -9.09 -3.61
CA PRO A 33 21.05 -8.56 -2.50
C PRO A 33 21.77 -7.29 -2.96
N GLY A 34 21.47 -6.21 -2.26
CA GLY A 34 21.84 -4.86 -2.61
C GLY A 34 23.00 -4.32 -1.82
N GLU A 35 23.20 -3.02 -1.98
CA GLU A 35 24.04 -2.20 -1.11
C GLU A 35 23.61 -2.31 0.35
N SER A 36 24.54 -2.11 1.30
CA SER A 36 24.16 -1.99 2.71
C SER A 36 23.25 -0.76 2.89
N VAL A 37 22.50 -0.70 4.00
CA VAL A 37 21.64 0.48 4.26
C VAL A 37 22.47 1.77 4.33
N GLY A 38 23.69 1.73 4.86
CA GLY A 38 24.59 2.89 4.90
C GLY A 38 25.05 3.32 3.52
N ASP A 39 25.37 2.35 2.65
CA ASP A 39 25.76 2.62 1.27
C ASP A 39 24.57 3.17 0.46
N PHE A 40 23.39 2.59 0.60
CA PHE A 40 22.17 3.04 -0.09
C PHE A 40 21.85 4.51 0.24
N VAL A 41 21.95 4.89 1.52
CA VAL A 41 21.67 6.27 1.96
C VAL A 41 22.76 7.24 1.52
N SER A 42 24.02 6.81 1.41
CA SER A 42 25.13 7.66 0.99
C SER A 42 25.27 7.79 -0.52
N HIS A 43 24.78 6.82 -1.30
CA HIS A 43 24.75 6.87 -2.76
C HIS A 43 23.51 7.66 -3.23
N SER A 44 23.72 8.94 -3.53
CA SER A 44 22.65 9.85 -3.94
C SER A 44 21.85 9.35 -5.15
N ALA A 45 22.47 8.63 -6.08
CA ALA A 45 21.81 8.12 -7.28
C ALA A 45 20.77 7.01 -6.98
N SER A 46 21.07 6.06 -6.10
CA SER A 46 20.16 4.96 -5.75
C SER A 46 18.99 5.49 -4.91
N THR A 47 19.28 6.35 -3.94
CA THR A 47 18.26 7.04 -3.13
C THR A 47 17.35 7.94 -3.98
N TRP A 48 17.90 8.71 -4.92
CA TRP A 48 17.11 9.59 -5.79
C TRP A 48 16.15 8.79 -6.66
N ARG A 49 16.63 7.71 -7.30
CA ARG A 49 15.78 6.83 -8.11
C ARG A 49 14.68 6.15 -7.29
N ALA A 50 14.99 5.71 -6.07
CA ALA A 50 13.97 5.18 -5.15
C ALA A 50 12.91 6.24 -4.81
N THR A 51 13.33 7.48 -4.63
CA THR A 51 12.43 8.61 -4.35
C THR A 51 11.52 8.91 -5.55
N GLU A 52 12.05 8.94 -6.76
CA GLU A 52 11.26 9.14 -8.00
C GLU A 52 10.20 8.05 -8.15
N CYS A 53 10.58 6.77 -8.06
CA CYS A 53 9.64 5.65 -8.12
C CYS A 53 8.60 5.71 -7.00
N GLY A 54 9.01 6.12 -5.80
CA GLY A 54 8.11 6.32 -4.67
C GLY A 54 7.08 7.43 -4.93
N ILE A 55 7.51 8.58 -5.46
CA ILE A 55 6.62 9.71 -5.80
C ILE A 55 5.60 9.31 -6.88
N PHE A 56 6.03 8.62 -7.94
CA PHE A 56 5.10 8.13 -8.96
C PHE A 56 4.10 7.13 -8.40
N SER A 57 4.57 6.22 -7.54
CA SER A 57 3.70 5.25 -6.85
C SER A 57 2.70 5.96 -5.93
N LEU A 58 3.13 7.03 -5.23
CA LEU A 58 2.25 7.87 -4.43
C LEU A 58 1.20 8.60 -5.27
N ALA A 59 1.57 9.12 -6.45
CA ALA A 59 0.62 9.81 -7.32
C ALA A 59 -0.47 8.84 -7.84
N ILE A 60 -0.06 7.69 -8.39
CA ILE A 60 -0.98 6.68 -8.95
C ILE A 60 -1.82 6.05 -7.83
N GLY A 61 -1.20 5.71 -6.70
CA GLY A 61 -1.87 5.12 -5.54
C GLY A 61 -2.86 6.10 -4.92
N GLY A 62 -2.49 7.38 -4.85
CA GLY A 62 -3.33 8.44 -4.32
C GLY A 62 -4.58 8.64 -5.17
N LEU A 63 -4.42 8.75 -6.49
CA LEU A 63 -5.55 8.88 -7.42
C LEU A 63 -6.50 7.68 -7.35
N SER A 64 -5.96 6.46 -7.39
CA SER A 64 -6.76 5.24 -7.34
C SER A 64 -7.47 5.06 -6.00
N SER A 65 -6.77 5.19 -4.87
CA SER A 65 -7.38 5.11 -3.54
C SER A 65 -8.41 6.21 -3.31
N ALA A 66 -8.14 7.45 -3.73
CA ALA A 66 -9.10 8.55 -3.60
C ALA A 66 -10.36 8.29 -4.44
N GLY A 67 -10.22 7.80 -5.67
CA GLY A 67 -11.34 7.41 -6.53
C GLY A 67 -12.22 6.34 -5.88
N VAL A 68 -11.61 5.28 -5.33
CA VAL A 68 -12.33 4.21 -4.61
C VAL A 68 -13.02 4.75 -3.35
N LEU A 69 -12.32 5.51 -2.51
CA LEU A 69 -12.88 6.11 -1.29
C LEU A 69 -14.06 7.05 -1.60
N PHE A 70 -13.95 7.83 -2.67
CA PHE A 70 -15.01 8.75 -3.09
C PHE A 70 -16.23 8.00 -3.64
N ALA A 71 -16.02 6.99 -4.49
CA ALA A 71 -17.09 6.15 -5.02
C ALA A 71 -17.84 5.38 -3.93
N TRP A 72 -17.14 4.95 -2.86
CA TRP A 72 -17.73 4.23 -1.73
C TRP A 72 -18.04 5.10 -0.50
N ARG A 73 -18.11 6.42 -0.65
CA ARG A 73 -18.45 7.32 0.47
C ARG A 73 -19.80 6.95 1.10
N ARG A 74 -19.89 7.02 2.44
CA ARG A 74 -21.10 6.74 3.24
C ARG A 74 -21.72 5.35 3.07
N THR A 75 -20.97 4.35 2.61
CA THR A 75 -21.49 2.99 2.38
C THR A 75 -21.22 2.00 3.51
N ASP A 76 -20.31 2.30 4.45
CA ASP A 76 -19.93 1.39 5.54
C ASP A 76 -20.03 2.05 6.92
N PRO A 77 -21.20 1.99 7.57
CA PRO A 77 -21.38 2.50 8.93
C PRO A 77 -20.73 1.63 10.01
N LEU A 78 -20.38 0.36 9.72
CA LEU A 78 -19.97 -0.60 10.74
C LEU A 78 -18.46 -0.65 10.91
N THR A 79 -17.71 -0.62 9.80
CA THR A 79 -16.25 -0.77 9.79
C THR A 79 -15.54 0.25 8.88
N PRO A 80 -15.83 1.55 8.99
CA PRO A 80 -15.33 2.58 8.06
C PRO A 80 -13.80 2.64 7.97
N ARG A 81 -13.09 2.40 9.08
CA ARG A 81 -11.62 2.32 9.10
C ARG A 81 -11.08 1.14 8.31
N LEU A 82 -11.70 -0.04 8.45
CA LEU A 82 -11.22 -1.24 7.78
C LEU A 82 -11.50 -1.19 6.29
N SER A 83 -12.68 -0.71 5.89
CA SER A 83 -13.01 -0.50 4.48
C SER A 83 -12.13 0.56 3.84
N GLY A 84 -11.84 1.64 4.57
CA GLY A 84 -10.86 2.64 4.13
C GLY A 84 -9.45 2.05 3.98
N ALA A 85 -9.01 1.21 4.93
CA ALA A 85 -7.72 0.54 4.86
C ALA A 85 -7.61 -0.34 3.61
N LEU A 86 -8.66 -1.09 3.27
CA LEU A 86 -8.71 -1.94 2.08
C LEU A 86 -8.69 -1.11 0.78
N ALA A 87 -9.40 0.01 0.73
CA ALA A 87 -9.34 0.94 -0.41
C ALA A 87 -7.93 1.53 -0.59
N GLY A 88 -7.29 1.88 0.53
CA GLY A 88 -5.88 2.28 0.57
C GLY A 88 -4.96 1.18 0.05
N LEU A 89 -5.09 -0.03 0.58
CA LEU A 89 -4.30 -1.20 0.22
C LEU A 89 -4.39 -1.51 -1.28
N VAL A 90 -5.60 -1.48 -1.87
CA VAL A 90 -5.79 -1.73 -3.30
C VAL A 90 -5.08 -0.68 -4.15
N GLY A 91 -5.21 0.61 -3.81
CA GLY A 91 -4.51 1.66 -4.55
C GLY A 91 -2.99 1.60 -4.37
N GLY A 92 -2.51 1.35 -3.16
CA GLY A 92 -1.09 1.18 -2.86
C GLY A 92 -0.46 -0.01 -3.59
N LEU A 93 -1.09 -1.19 -3.55
CA LEU A 93 -0.61 -2.37 -4.27
C LEU A 93 -0.69 -2.19 -5.78
N GLY A 94 -1.81 -1.65 -6.28
CA GLY A 94 -2.00 -1.38 -7.70
C GLY A 94 -0.91 -0.45 -8.24
N ALA A 95 -0.61 0.64 -7.51
CA ALA A 95 0.44 1.57 -7.89
C ALA A 95 1.85 0.96 -7.78
N ALA A 96 2.13 0.23 -6.69
CA ALA A 96 3.40 -0.44 -6.49
C ALA A 96 3.71 -1.44 -7.61
N LEU A 97 2.71 -2.21 -8.06
CA LEU A 97 2.83 -3.14 -9.19
C LEU A 97 2.94 -2.39 -10.53
N ALA A 98 2.12 -1.36 -10.76
CA ALA A 98 2.15 -0.58 -11.99
C ALA A 98 3.52 0.08 -12.23
N VAL A 99 4.07 0.72 -11.20
CA VAL A 99 5.42 1.31 -11.27
C VAL A 99 6.49 0.23 -11.28
N GLY A 100 6.30 -0.87 -10.54
CA GLY A 100 7.23 -1.99 -10.49
C GLY A 100 7.46 -2.65 -11.85
N MET A 101 6.43 -2.76 -12.70
CA MET A 101 6.56 -3.29 -14.06
C MET A 101 7.42 -2.41 -14.97
N ALA A 102 7.51 -1.11 -14.69
CA ALA A 102 8.32 -0.15 -15.45
C ALA A 102 9.68 0.14 -14.78
N CYS A 103 9.91 -0.35 -13.55
CA CYS A 103 11.12 -0.09 -12.80
C CYS A 103 12.23 -1.09 -13.20
N PRO A 104 13.37 -0.64 -13.74
CA PRO A 104 14.48 -1.54 -14.08
C PRO A 104 15.31 -1.97 -12.86
N THR A 105 15.05 -1.42 -11.67
CA THR A 105 15.87 -1.64 -10.48
C THR A 105 15.32 -2.82 -9.68
N THR A 106 16.16 -3.82 -9.42
CA THR A 106 15.82 -5.01 -8.63
C THR A 106 16.46 -5.04 -7.26
N ASP A 107 17.11 -3.94 -6.85
CA ASP A 107 17.73 -3.80 -5.53
C ASP A 107 16.70 -3.91 -4.40
N LYS A 108 17.00 -4.70 -3.35
CA LYS A 108 16.07 -4.94 -2.23
C LYS A 108 15.66 -3.67 -1.50
N LEU A 109 16.61 -2.77 -1.22
CA LEU A 109 16.31 -1.54 -0.46
C LEU A 109 15.47 -0.60 -1.32
N HIS A 110 15.80 -0.47 -2.61
CA HIS A 110 14.95 0.24 -3.55
C HIS A 110 13.52 -0.31 -3.50
N LEU A 111 13.32 -1.62 -3.72
CA LEU A 111 12.01 -2.24 -3.75
C LEU A 111 11.21 -2.02 -2.45
N LEU A 112 11.86 -2.16 -1.30
CA LEU A 112 11.21 -1.95 0.01
C LEU A 112 10.81 -0.49 0.24
N PHE A 113 11.71 0.46 -0.02
CA PHE A 113 11.48 1.87 0.28
C PHE A 113 10.55 2.55 -0.74
N SER A 114 10.69 2.24 -2.04
CA SER A 114 9.90 2.89 -3.08
C SER A 114 8.55 2.22 -3.35
N HIS A 115 8.44 0.89 -3.19
CA HIS A 115 7.19 0.15 -3.44
C HIS A 115 6.55 -0.35 -2.14
N GLY A 116 7.32 -0.94 -1.24
CA GLY A 116 6.80 -1.52 0.01
C GLY A 116 6.17 -0.48 0.95
N ILE A 117 6.91 0.58 1.27
CA ILE A 117 6.42 1.64 2.18
C ILE A 117 5.16 2.31 1.65
N VAL A 118 5.04 2.48 0.33
CA VAL A 118 3.86 3.10 -0.30
C VAL A 118 2.59 2.29 -0.01
N VAL A 119 2.66 0.96 -0.05
CA VAL A 119 1.52 0.09 0.28
C VAL A 119 1.07 0.29 1.73
N ILE A 120 2.02 0.34 2.68
CA ILE A 120 1.72 0.57 4.10
C ILE A 120 1.13 1.97 4.30
N ALA A 121 1.76 2.98 3.69
CA ALA A 121 1.33 4.36 3.79
C ALA A 121 -0.12 4.52 3.31
N PHE A 122 -0.49 3.97 2.14
CA PHE A 122 -1.87 4.05 1.66
C PHE A 122 -2.84 3.24 2.51
N THR A 123 -2.45 2.07 3.00
CA THR A 123 -3.30 1.28 3.91
C THR A 123 -3.64 2.07 5.18
N VAL A 124 -2.64 2.73 5.78
CA VAL A 124 -2.83 3.58 6.97
C VAL A 124 -3.64 4.83 6.65
N VAL A 125 -3.28 5.58 5.61
CA VAL A 125 -3.99 6.80 5.19
C VAL A 125 -5.44 6.48 4.83
N GLY A 126 -5.68 5.40 4.09
CA GLY A 126 -7.01 4.91 3.76
C GLY A 126 -7.81 4.59 5.02
N ALA A 127 -7.21 3.96 6.04
CA ALA A 127 -7.88 3.70 7.30
C ALA A 127 -8.31 4.97 8.03
N LEU A 128 -7.45 6.00 8.02
CA LEU A 128 -7.72 7.30 8.62
C LEU A 128 -8.81 8.06 7.86
N ALA A 129 -8.71 8.09 6.52
CA ALA A 129 -9.68 8.75 5.65
C ALA A 129 -11.06 8.07 5.68
N GLY A 130 -11.09 6.73 5.68
CA GLY A 130 -12.32 5.93 5.76
C GLY A 130 -13.14 6.26 7.00
N ARG A 131 -12.50 6.52 8.15
CA ARG A 131 -13.19 6.96 9.39
C ARG A 131 -14.07 8.19 9.17
N ARG A 132 -13.69 9.10 8.27
CA ARG A 132 -14.43 10.35 7.98
C ARG A 132 -15.36 10.21 6.78
N LEU A 133 -14.94 9.48 5.75
CA LEU A 133 -15.66 9.43 4.46
C LEU A 133 -16.72 8.32 4.37
N MET A 134 -16.56 7.23 5.12
CA MET A 134 -17.43 6.05 4.98
C MET A 134 -18.53 5.97 6.03
N THR A 135 -18.43 6.74 7.12
CA THR A 135 -19.54 6.92 8.06
C THR A 135 -20.64 7.78 7.41
N PRO A 136 -21.90 7.32 7.38
CA PRO A 136 -23.02 8.11 6.87
C PRO A 136 -23.31 9.35 7.71
#